data_AF-A0A2W5PLX4-F1
#
_entry.id   AF-A0A2W5PLX4-F1
#
_cell.length_a   1.000
_cell.length_b   1.000
_cell.length_c   1.000
_cell.angle_alpha   90.00
_cell.angle_beta   90.00
_cell.angle_gamma   90.00
#
_symmetry.space_group_name_H-M   'P 1'
#
loop_
_entity.id
_entity.type
_entity.pdbx_description
1 polymer ?
#
loop_
_entity_poly.entity_id
_entity_poly.type
_entity_poly.pdbx_seq_one_letter_code
_entity_poly.pdbx_strand_id
1 'polypeptide(L)'
;MTTTTKKAKSKTIQIVWDEFKTIEHHASYLLQEGEAATEKEAFDMACSDSDFIGLEYDDFIAEFSAILKKISAKGRYHVEGRNIGWRFLSGTLELEAINAEAFIHRAFPKTSEWRLEGQYDPAAKTLTYQLYHHDAPTGESYTVTRQ
;
A
#
# COMPACT_ATOMS: atom_id res chain seq x y z
N MET A 1 -26.93 31.77 22.04
CA MET A 1 -26.10 30.60 22.39
C MET A 1 -25.80 29.85 21.11
N THR A 2 -24.60 30.02 20.55
CA THR A 2 -24.15 29.32 19.34
C THR A 2 -23.31 28.13 19.75
N THR A 3 -23.87 26.92 19.66
CA THR A 3 -23.15 25.67 19.86
C THR A 3 -22.36 25.34 18.61
N THR A 4 -21.06 25.60 18.64
CA THR A 4 -20.10 25.15 17.63
C THR A 4 -19.80 23.67 17.88
N THR A 5 -20.41 22.78 17.10
CA THR A 5 -20.10 21.36 17.14
C THR A 5 -18.71 21.13 16.53
N LYS A 6 -17.70 20.88 17.37
CA LYS A 6 -16.39 20.37 16.92
C LYS A 6 -16.61 19.00 16.27
N LYS A 7 -16.50 18.94 14.95
CA LYS A 7 -16.49 17.67 14.19
C LYS A 7 -15.25 16.88 14.63
N ALA A 8 -15.44 15.70 15.21
CA ALA A 8 -14.33 14.82 15.56
C ALA A 8 -13.55 14.48 14.28
N LYS A 9 -12.22 14.64 14.30
CA LYS A 9 -11.36 14.21 13.19
C LYS A 9 -11.50 12.69 13.05
N SER A 10 -11.95 12.23 11.89
CA SER A 10 -11.94 10.81 11.54
C SER A 10 -10.51 10.29 11.62
N LYS A 11 -10.29 9.17 12.31
CA LYS A 11 -8.98 8.51 12.34
C LYS A 11 -8.70 7.97 10.93
N THR A 12 -7.58 8.37 10.35
CA THR A 12 -7.12 7.83 9.08
C THR A 12 -6.62 6.40 9.24
N ILE A 13 -6.77 5.60 8.19
CA ILE A 13 -6.32 4.21 8.13
C ILE A 13 -4.99 4.17 7.36
N GLN A 14 -3.96 3.55 7.92
CA GLN A 14 -2.67 3.36 7.26
C GLN A 14 -2.73 2.07 6.44
N ILE A 15 -2.07 2.05 5.30
CA ILE A 15 -1.88 0.85 4.48
C ILE A 15 -0.43 0.82 4.01
N VAL A 16 0.26 -0.30 4.21
CA VAL A 16 1.68 -0.44 3.89
C VAL A 16 1.91 -1.81 3.25
N TRP A 17 2.70 -1.82 2.18
CA TRP A 17 3.31 -3.03 1.65
C TRP A 17 4.80 -2.77 1.43
N ASP A 18 5.63 -3.61 2.04
CA ASP A 18 7.08 -3.58 1.90
C ASP A 18 7.61 -4.99 2.17
N GLU A 19 7.78 -5.77 1.10
CA GLU A 19 8.22 -7.17 1.19
C GLU A 19 9.51 -7.32 2.00
N PHE A 20 10.48 -6.41 1.81
CA PHE A 20 11.74 -6.45 2.53
C PHE A 20 11.54 -6.24 4.03
N LYS A 21 10.73 -5.27 4.44
CA LYS A 21 10.40 -5.09 5.87
C LYS A 21 9.63 -6.27 6.45
N THR A 22 8.76 -6.90 5.66
CA THR A 22 8.04 -8.10 6.08
C THR A 22 9.03 -9.25 6.36
N ILE A 23 10.01 -9.45 5.47
CA ILE A 23 11.10 -10.41 5.66
C ILE A 23 11.94 -10.06 6.90
N GLU A 24 12.34 -8.80 7.08
CA GLU A 24 13.11 -8.36 8.26
C GLU A 24 12.37 -8.61 9.58
N HIS A 25 11.05 -8.36 9.58
CA HIS A 25 10.22 -8.60 10.75
C HIS A 25 10.10 -10.10 11.06
N HIS A 26 9.92 -10.94 10.04
CA HIS A 26 9.86 -12.38 10.21
C HIS A 26 11.21 -12.96 10.66
N ALA A 27 12.33 -12.52 10.08
CA ALA A 27 13.66 -12.88 10.53
C ALA A 27 13.88 -12.50 12.01
N SER A 28 13.45 -11.30 12.41
CA SER A 28 13.53 -10.86 13.81
C SER A 28 12.71 -11.76 14.74
N TYR A 29 11.53 -12.21 14.30
CA TYR A 29 10.70 -13.15 15.04
C TYR A 29 11.37 -14.53 15.19
N LEU A 30 11.89 -15.11 14.11
CA LEU A 30 12.58 -16.40 14.14
C LEU A 30 13.78 -16.40 15.10
N LEU A 31 14.53 -15.30 15.14
CA LEU A 31 15.65 -15.12 16.06
C LEU A 31 15.18 -15.02 17.52
N GLN A 32 14.06 -14.32 17.77
CA GLN A 32 13.50 -14.16 19.12
C GLN A 32 12.94 -15.46 19.68
N GLU A 33 12.30 -16.28 18.85
CA GLU A 33 11.77 -17.60 19.24
C GLU A 33 12.87 -18.67 19.35
N GLY A 34 14.10 -18.36 18.92
CA GLY A 34 15.22 -19.30 18.94
C GLY A 34 15.17 -20.36 17.84
N GLU A 35 14.33 -20.15 16.82
CA GLU A 35 14.24 -21.00 15.61
C GLU A 35 15.46 -20.81 14.69
N ALA A 36 16.13 -19.66 14.80
CA ALA A 36 17.41 -19.38 14.13
C ALA A 36 18.50 -19.04 15.17
N ALA A 37 19.74 -19.48 14.93
CA ALA A 37 20.86 -19.24 15.84
C ALA A 37 21.59 -17.91 15.56
N THR A 38 21.45 -17.35 14.36
CA THR A 38 22.09 -16.08 13.96
C THR A 38 21.16 -15.20 13.13
N GLU A 39 21.43 -13.90 13.09
CA GLU A 39 20.69 -12.95 12.23
C GLU A 39 20.71 -13.36 10.75
N LYS A 40 21.87 -13.82 10.25
CA LYS A 40 22.01 -14.28 8.86
C LYS A 40 21.11 -15.49 8.59
N GLU A 41 21.16 -16.49 9.47
CA GLU A 41 20.33 -17.68 9.36
C GLU A 41 18.84 -17.32 9.41
N ALA A 42 18.44 -16.45 10.33
CA ALA A 42 17.06 -15.99 10.45
C ALA A 42 16.58 -15.28 9.17
N PHE A 43 17.42 -14.44 8.58
CA PHE A 43 17.11 -13.75 7.33
C PHE A 43 17.03 -14.73 6.14
N ASP A 44 17.96 -15.68 6.03
CA ASP A 44 17.93 -16.69 4.97
C ASP A 44 16.68 -17.59 5.08
N MET A 45 16.29 -17.97 6.30
CA MET A 45 15.06 -18.70 6.58
C MET A 45 13.83 -17.89 6.19
N ALA A 46 13.76 -16.62 6.59
CA ALA A 46 12.65 -15.74 6.28
C ALA A 46 12.50 -15.48 4.76
N CYS A 47 13.60 -15.28 4.04
CA CYS A 47 13.59 -15.18 2.58
C CYS A 47 13.11 -16.46 1.89
N SER A 48 13.30 -17.62 2.54
CA SER A 48 12.90 -18.92 2.01
C SER A 48 11.45 -19.28 2.34
N ASP A 49 10.80 -18.56 3.27
CA ASP A 49 9.41 -18.77 3.65
C ASP A 49 8.45 -18.02 2.71
N SER A 50 8.32 -18.52 1.49
CA SER A 50 7.40 -17.94 0.49
C SER A 50 5.94 -18.00 0.92
N ASP A 51 5.57 -18.99 1.75
CA ASP A 51 4.20 -19.15 2.23
C ASP A 51 3.84 -18.01 3.19
N PHE A 52 4.75 -17.67 4.11
CA PHE A 52 4.58 -16.53 5.01
C PHE A 52 4.43 -15.21 4.23
N ILE A 53 5.32 -14.94 3.26
CA ILE A 53 5.25 -13.72 2.44
C ILE A 53 3.95 -13.68 1.61
N GLY A 54 3.53 -14.81 1.06
CA GLY A 54 2.27 -14.92 0.33
C GLY A 54 1.06 -14.56 1.20
N LEU A 55 1.01 -15.06 2.44
CA LEU A 55 -0.08 -14.76 3.38
C LEU A 55 -0.13 -13.27 3.75
N GLU A 56 1.02 -12.66 4.05
CA GLU A 56 1.10 -11.22 4.36
C GLU A 56 0.68 -10.35 3.15
N TYR A 57 1.04 -10.78 1.93
CA TYR A 57 0.59 -10.09 0.71
C TYR A 57 -0.92 -10.22 0.51
N ASP A 58 -1.49 -11.41 0.73
CA ASP A 58 -2.93 -11.64 0.62
C ASP A 58 -3.71 -10.76 1.61
N ASP A 59 -3.22 -10.62 2.85
CA ASP A 59 -3.80 -9.73 3.86
C ASP A 59 -3.74 -8.26 3.42
N PHE A 60 -2.61 -7.81 2.88
CA PHE A 60 -2.48 -6.48 2.28
C PHE A 60 -3.49 -6.27 1.13
N ILE A 61 -3.62 -7.23 0.21
CA ILE A 61 -4.56 -7.16 -0.92
C ILE A 61 -6.01 -7.10 -0.43
N ALA A 62 -6.35 -7.85 0.60
CA ALA A 62 -7.67 -7.83 1.21
C ALA A 62 -7.98 -6.46 1.84
N GLU A 63 -7.05 -5.90 2.62
CA GLU A 63 -7.21 -4.57 3.21
C GLU A 63 -7.31 -3.47 2.14
N PHE A 64 -6.43 -3.51 1.14
CA PHE A 64 -6.43 -2.54 0.05
C PHE A 64 -7.75 -2.59 -0.72
N SER A 65 -8.25 -3.80 -1.02
CA SER A 65 -9.55 -3.99 -1.67
C SER A 65 -10.70 -3.41 -0.84
N ALA A 66 -10.65 -3.57 0.49
CA ALA A 66 -11.64 -2.99 1.38
C ALA A 66 -11.61 -1.45 1.37
N ILE A 67 -10.42 -0.84 1.33
CA ILE A 67 -10.26 0.62 1.20
C ILE A 67 -10.82 1.11 -0.14
N LEU A 68 -10.44 0.49 -1.25
CA LEU A 68 -10.92 0.84 -2.59
C LEU A 68 -12.46 0.76 -2.66
N LYS A 69 -13.07 -0.28 -2.10
CA LYS A 69 -14.54 -0.42 -2.03
C LYS A 69 -15.21 0.70 -1.21
N LYS A 70 -14.55 1.21 -0.15
CA LYS A 70 -15.05 2.37 0.62
C LYS A 70 -14.98 3.68 -0.16
N ILE A 71 -13.99 3.82 -1.05
CA ILE A 71 -13.87 4.95 -1.99
C ILE A 71 -14.98 4.87 -3.04
N SER A 72 -15.05 3.75 -3.76
CA SER A 72 -15.99 3.55 -4.86
C SER A 72 -16.55 2.12 -4.87
N ALA A 73 -17.77 1.95 -4.36
CA ALA A 73 -18.45 0.65 -4.37
C ALA A 73 -18.76 0.12 -5.78
N LYS A 74 -18.72 0.99 -6.80
CA LYS A 74 -18.90 0.62 -8.21
C LYS A 74 -17.57 0.26 -8.90
N GLY A 75 -16.45 0.38 -8.21
CA GLY A 75 -15.14 0.08 -8.76
C GLY A 75 -14.66 1.08 -9.82
N ARG A 76 -15.07 2.35 -9.74
CA ARG A 76 -14.63 3.41 -10.67
C ARG A 76 -13.85 4.50 -9.93
N TYR A 77 -12.64 4.78 -10.38
CA TYR A 77 -11.67 5.58 -9.65
C TYR A 77 -11.04 6.64 -10.55
N HIS A 78 -10.84 7.81 -9.96
CA HIS A 78 -9.94 8.83 -10.46
C HIS A 78 -8.62 8.73 -9.69
N VAL A 79 -7.52 8.61 -10.41
CA VAL A 79 -6.17 8.52 -9.85
C VAL A 79 -5.35 9.70 -10.34
N GLU A 80 -4.94 10.58 -9.44
CA GLU A 80 -3.99 11.65 -9.72
C GLU A 80 -2.60 11.18 -9.28
N GLY A 81 -1.63 11.19 -10.19
CA GLY A 81 -0.23 10.89 -9.90
C GLY A 81 0.65 12.12 -10.07
N ARG A 82 1.66 12.25 -9.21
CA ARG A 82 2.66 13.33 -9.19
C ARG A 82 4.04 12.72 -8.97
N ASN A 83 5.08 13.42 -9.42
CA ASN A 83 6.46 12.95 -9.36
C ASN A 83 6.67 11.59 -10.06
N ILE A 84 5.94 11.36 -11.17
CA ILE A 84 5.98 10.10 -11.91
C ILE A 84 7.25 10.03 -12.76
N GLY A 85 8.02 8.97 -12.55
CA GLY A 85 9.27 8.63 -13.22
C GLY A 85 10.37 9.68 -13.08
N TRP A 86 11.48 9.44 -13.77
CA TRP A 86 12.66 10.32 -13.77
C TRP A 86 12.39 11.76 -14.26
N ARG A 87 11.26 12.00 -14.94
CA ARG A 87 10.84 13.33 -15.45
C ARG A 87 9.94 14.09 -14.47
N PHE A 88 9.61 13.53 -13.31
CA PHE A 88 8.72 14.12 -12.31
C PHE A 88 7.37 14.57 -12.90
N LEU A 89 6.79 13.75 -13.76
CA LEU A 89 5.54 14.10 -14.43
C LEU A 89 4.37 14.08 -13.45
N SER A 90 3.30 14.78 -13.82
CA SER A 90 2.01 14.68 -13.16
C SER A 90 0.95 14.32 -14.19
N GLY A 91 -0.05 13.55 -13.78
CA GLY A 91 -1.09 13.08 -14.69
C GLY A 91 -2.28 12.50 -13.93
N THR A 92 -3.32 12.19 -14.69
CA THR A 92 -4.54 11.59 -14.16
C THR A 92 -4.90 10.36 -14.96
N LEU A 93 -5.44 9.34 -14.28
CA LEU A 93 -5.94 8.12 -14.86
C LEU A 93 -7.35 7.85 -14.32
N GLU A 94 -8.29 7.65 -15.24
CA GLU A 94 -9.60 7.09 -14.92
C GLU A 94 -9.54 5.58 -15.14
N LEU A 95 -9.94 4.79 -14.14
CA LEU A 95 -9.91 3.34 -14.27
C LEU A 95 -11.08 2.67 -13.56
N GLU A 96 -11.42 1.48 -14.05
CA GLU A 96 -12.31 0.56 -13.37
C GLU A 96 -11.52 -0.59 -12.73
N ALA A 97 -11.84 -0.99 -11.50
CA ALA A 97 -11.24 -2.13 -10.84
C ALA A 97 -12.20 -2.72 -9.80
N ILE A 98 -12.34 -4.04 -9.81
CA ILE A 98 -13.25 -4.76 -8.91
C ILE A 98 -12.59 -5.13 -7.57
N ASN A 99 -11.26 -5.14 -7.52
CA ASN A 99 -10.44 -5.45 -6.35
C ASN A 99 -9.07 -4.73 -6.44
N ALA A 100 -8.23 -4.90 -5.43
CA ALA A 100 -6.89 -4.29 -5.38
C ALA A 100 -5.95 -4.82 -6.47
N GLU A 101 -5.97 -6.11 -6.78
CA GLU A 101 -5.11 -6.66 -7.84
C GLU A 101 -5.39 -6.03 -9.21
N ALA A 102 -6.66 -5.92 -9.58
CA ALA A 102 -7.07 -5.27 -10.82
C ALA A 102 -6.73 -3.78 -10.82
N PHE A 103 -6.77 -3.13 -9.65
CA PHE A 103 -6.35 -1.74 -9.49
C PHE A 103 -4.85 -1.61 -9.71
N ILE A 104 -4.03 -2.40 -9.01
CA ILE A 104 -2.56 -2.43 -9.12
C ILE A 104 -2.17 -2.68 -10.57
N HIS A 105 -2.70 -3.72 -11.20
CA HIS A 105 -2.41 -4.04 -12.60
C HIS A 105 -2.68 -2.89 -13.58
N ARG A 106 -3.64 -2.01 -13.27
CA ARG A 106 -4.02 -0.86 -14.12
C ARG A 106 -3.30 0.43 -13.76
N ALA A 107 -3.05 0.67 -12.49
CA ALA A 107 -2.55 1.95 -11.98
C ALA A 107 -1.04 1.96 -11.71
N PHE A 108 -0.43 0.81 -11.45
CA PHE A 108 0.97 0.72 -11.03
C PHE A 108 1.88 0.46 -12.25
N PRO A 109 3.19 0.78 -12.15
CA PRO A 109 4.17 0.35 -13.14
C PRO A 109 4.18 -1.17 -13.28
N LYS A 110 4.51 -1.65 -14.50
CA LYS A 110 4.57 -3.08 -14.82
C LYS A 110 5.86 -3.72 -14.32
N THR A 111 6.07 -3.67 -13.01
CA THR A 111 7.16 -4.33 -12.28
C THR A 111 6.58 -5.07 -11.08
N SER A 112 7.21 -6.17 -10.69
CA SER A 112 6.87 -6.89 -9.46
C SER A 112 7.47 -6.24 -8.21
N GLU A 113 8.52 -5.43 -8.38
CA GLU A 113 9.25 -4.83 -7.27
C GLU A 113 8.75 -3.41 -6.99
N TRP A 114 7.90 -3.29 -5.97
CA TRP A 114 7.46 -2.01 -5.45
C TRP A 114 7.11 -2.09 -3.98
N ARG A 115 7.13 -0.92 -3.33
CA ARG A 115 6.67 -0.69 -1.95
C ARG A 115 5.60 0.38 -1.96
N LEU A 116 4.60 0.22 -1.12
CA LEU A 116 3.53 1.20 -0.94
C LEU A 116 3.49 1.70 0.50
N GLU A 117 3.38 3.01 0.67
CA GLU A 117 3.03 3.63 1.96
C GLU A 117 1.87 4.60 1.76
N GLY A 118 0.73 4.28 2.36
CA GLY A 118 -0.53 4.96 2.09
C GLY A 118 -1.34 5.28 3.34
N GLN A 119 -2.20 6.27 3.17
CA GLN A 119 -3.13 6.75 4.18
C GLN A 119 -4.49 6.98 3.55
N TYR A 120 -5.50 6.29 4.04
CA TYR A 120 -6.90 6.48 3.69
C TYR A 120 -7.58 7.39 4.70
N ASP A 121 -8.24 8.45 4.22
CA ASP A 121 -9.16 9.29 4.99
C ASP A 121 -10.61 8.84 4.74
N PRO A 122 -11.27 8.20 5.71
CA PRO A 122 -12.67 7.79 5.58
C PRO A 122 -13.66 8.95 5.41
N ALA A 123 -13.35 10.13 5.95
CA ALA A 123 -14.24 11.28 5.87
C ALA A 123 -14.20 11.93 4.48
N ALA A 124 -13.01 12.01 3.88
CA ALA A 124 -12.83 12.50 2.52
C ALA A 124 -13.09 11.41 1.46
N LYS A 125 -13.05 10.13 1.85
CA LYS A 125 -13.01 8.97 0.94
C LYS A 125 -11.87 9.08 -0.07
N THR A 126 -10.70 9.47 0.43
CA THR A 126 -9.49 9.67 -0.36
C THR A 126 -8.40 8.78 0.18
N LEU A 127 -7.72 8.06 -0.71
CA LEU A 127 -6.48 7.37 -0.40
C LEU A 127 -5.33 8.17 -1.02
N THR A 128 -4.33 8.51 -0.22
CA THR A 128 -3.07 9.07 -0.69
C THR A 128 -1.97 8.08 -0.41
N TYR A 129 -1.10 7.77 -1.37
CA TYR A 129 0.02 6.87 -1.16
C TYR A 129 1.27 7.29 -1.92
N GLN A 130 2.43 6.90 -1.39
CA GLN A 130 3.68 6.88 -2.11
C GLN A 130 3.95 5.46 -2.61
N LEU A 131 4.37 5.36 -3.87
CA LEU A 131 4.80 4.12 -4.50
C LEU A 131 6.28 4.23 -4.84
N TYR A 132 7.06 3.30 -4.32
CA TYR A 132 8.51 3.22 -4.55
C TYR A 132 8.78 2.01 -5.45
N HIS A 133 9.65 2.18 -6.42
CA HIS A 133 10.17 1.11 -7.27
C HIS A 133 11.56 1.54 -7.78
N HIS A 134 12.32 0.64 -8.42
CA HIS A 134 13.71 0.91 -8.82
C HIS A 134 13.86 2.16 -9.72
N ASP A 135 12.88 2.46 -10.57
CA ASP A 135 12.86 3.66 -11.42
C ASP A 135 12.38 4.94 -10.70
N ALA A 136 11.86 4.83 -9.48
CA ALA A 136 11.39 5.94 -8.66
C ALA A 136 11.80 5.76 -7.18
N PRO A 137 13.11 5.85 -6.87
CA PRO A 137 13.62 5.65 -5.50
C PRO A 137 13.16 6.73 -4.52
N THR A 138 12.79 7.92 -5.01
CA THR A 138 12.21 8.99 -4.16
C THR A 138 10.70 8.86 -3.98
N GLY A 139 10.07 7.87 -4.62
CA GLY A 139 8.64 7.63 -4.58
C GLY A 139 7.84 8.50 -5.55
N GLU A 140 6.86 7.87 -6.20
CA GLU A 140 5.79 8.54 -6.93
C GLU A 140 4.61 8.77 -5.98
N SER A 141 3.96 9.93 -6.06
CA SER A 141 2.86 10.29 -5.17
C SER A 141 1.52 10.15 -5.87
N TYR A 142 0.58 9.45 -5.25
CA TYR A 142 -0.73 9.19 -5.82
C TYR A 142 -1.86 9.60 -4.88
N THR A 143 -2.96 10.06 -5.48
CA THR A 143 -4.23 10.33 -4.81
C THR A 143 -5.35 9.62 -5.55
N VAL A 144 -6.12 8.81 -4.85
CA VAL A 144 -7.25 8.05 -5.38
C VAL A 144 -8.54 8.58 -4.77
N THR A 145 -9.45 8.96 -5.64
CA THR A 145 -10.80 9.39 -5.28
C THR A 145 -11.82 8.64 -6.13
N ARG A 146 -13.08 8.82 -5.79
CA ARG A 146 -14.18 8.29 -6.58
C ARG A 146 -14.32 9.11 -7.87
N GLN A 147 -14.49 8.41 -8.99
CA GLN A 147 -14.99 8.98 -10.26
C GLN A 147 -16.49 9.34 -10.19
#